data_AF-A0A0F5L6N3-F1
#
_entry.id   AF-A0A0F5L6N3-F1
#
_cell.length_a   1.000
_cell.length_b   1.000
_cell.length_c   1.000
_cell.angle_alpha   90.00
_cell.angle_beta   90.00
_cell.angle_gamma   90.00
#
_symmetry.space_group_name_H-M   'P 1'
#
loop_
_entity.id
_entity.type
_entity.pdbx_description
1 polymer ?
#
loop_
_entity_poly.entity_id
_entity_poly.type
_entity_poly.pdbx_seq_one_letter_code
_entity_poly.pdbx_strand_id
1 'polypeptide(L)'
;MLRSLILVLALGLGALWPASAQAQAQQQRMLDRALNGAVHTFEQAMGTLEAAAIGVDIPAYSDALKRHRFYSSRWDMELDVNFAIRSAEDQRCERFAAYVMPAIDSGAVNVMLCPKFFSAGADALRETTILHEMVHVVAGTDECQAMAFTAQVQFIASGRFQAVAHYWDKNRCARSAFSLPH
;
A
#
# COMPACT_ATOMS: atom_id res chain seq x y z
N MET A 1 -40.67 41.48 -46.32
CA MET A 1 -40.73 40.10 -46.85
C MET A 1 -39.42 39.40 -46.52
N LEU A 2 -39.49 38.11 -46.14
CA LEU A 2 -38.42 37.14 -45.85
C LEU A 2 -37.63 37.36 -44.52
N ARG A 3 -37.91 36.58 -43.47
CA ARG A 3 -37.46 35.18 -43.17
C ARG A 3 -36.03 35.18 -42.58
N SER A 4 -35.88 35.11 -41.26
CA SER A 4 -35.80 33.89 -40.43
C SER A 4 -34.38 33.27 -40.35
N LEU A 5 -34.01 32.90 -39.11
CA LEU A 5 -32.94 32.00 -38.65
C LEU A 5 -31.49 32.51 -38.56
N ILE A 6 -31.07 32.81 -37.33
CA ILE A 6 -29.79 32.31 -36.77
C ILE A 6 -30.14 31.80 -35.36
N LEU A 7 -30.62 30.56 -35.28
CA LEU A 7 -29.90 29.37 -34.83
C LEU A 7 -29.40 29.48 -33.37
N VAL A 8 -30.15 28.79 -32.50
CA VAL A 8 -29.83 28.48 -31.11
C VAL A 8 -28.47 27.77 -31.05
N LEU A 9 -27.45 28.44 -30.49
CA LEU A 9 -26.13 27.88 -30.20
C LEU A 9 -26.07 27.55 -28.71
N ALA A 10 -26.88 26.57 -28.31
CA ALA A 10 -26.76 25.92 -27.02
C ALA A 10 -27.14 24.46 -27.25
N LEU A 11 -26.15 23.56 -27.20
CA LEU A 11 -26.21 22.11 -26.93
C LEU A 11 -25.00 21.42 -27.57
N GLY A 12 -23.99 21.09 -26.77
CA GLY A 12 -22.83 20.34 -27.25
C GLY A 12 -21.58 20.32 -26.36
N LEU A 13 -21.64 20.82 -25.12
CA LEU A 13 -20.57 20.61 -24.12
C LEU A 13 -21.04 19.58 -23.09
N GLY A 14 -21.14 18.33 -23.50
CA GLY A 14 -21.55 17.24 -22.62
C GLY A 14 -20.80 15.96 -22.97
N ALA A 15 -19.99 15.48 -22.03
CA ALA A 15 -19.42 14.14 -21.95
C ALA A 15 -18.26 13.79 -22.90
N LEU A 16 -17.12 14.49 -22.77
CA LEU A 16 -15.81 13.86 -22.93
C LEU A 16 -15.10 13.92 -21.58
N TRP A 17 -15.56 13.12 -20.61
CA TRP A 17 -14.73 12.86 -19.44
C TRP A 17 -13.52 12.08 -19.94
N PRO A 18 -12.28 12.59 -19.78
CA PRO A 18 -11.12 11.92 -20.35
C PRO A 18 -10.98 10.55 -19.68
N ALA A 19 -10.81 9.50 -20.47
CA ALA A 19 -10.65 8.12 -20.00
C ALA A 19 -9.55 7.97 -18.93
N SER A 20 -8.57 8.89 -18.92
CA SER A 20 -7.53 9.00 -17.89
C SER A 20 -8.09 9.32 -16.50
N ALA A 21 -9.09 10.20 -16.38
CA ALA A 21 -9.71 10.52 -15.10
C ALA A 21 -10.48 9.32 -14.53
N GLN A 22 -11.13 8.53 -15.39
CA GLN A 22 -11.79 7.30 -14.98
C GLN A 22 -10.80 6.23 -14.52
N ALA A 23 -9.70 6.05 -15.25
CA ALA A 23 -8.63 5.12 -14.90
C ALA A 23 -7.97 5.50 -13.56
N GLN A 24 -7.65 6.78 -13.35
CA GLN A 24 -7.10 7.27 -12.09
C GLN A 24 -8.08 7.07 -10.93
N ALA A 25 -9.37 7.37 -11.13
CA ALA A 25 -10.39 7.14 -10.10
C ALA A 25 -10.55 5.65 -9.77
N GLN A 26 -10.38 4.76 -10.75
CA GLN A 26 -10.40 3.31 -10.51
C GLN A 26 -9.19 2.84 -9.71
N GLN A 27 -7.99 3.32 -10.03
CA GLN A 27 -6.78 3.03 -9.27
C GLN A 27 -6.90 3.54 -7.83
N GLN A 28 -7.42 4.75 -7.64
CA GLN A 28 -7.68 5.30 -6.31
C GLN A 28 -8.64 4.40 -5.52
N ARG A 29 -9.76 3.99 -6.11
CA ARG A 29 -10.70 3.06 -5.45
C ARG A 29 -10.06 1.71 -5.11
N MET A 30 -9.11 1.21 -5.91
CA MET A 30 -8.38 -0.01 -5.59
C MET A 30 -7.43 0.18 -4.40
N LEU A 31 -6.73 1.31 -4.36
CA LEU A 31 -5.87 1.67 -3.23
C LEU A 31 -6.70 1.85 -1.95
N ASP A 32 -7.79 2.61 -2.00
CA ASP A 32 -8.66 2.82 -0.83
C ASP A 32 -9.19 1.50 -0.26
N ARG A 33 -9.59 0.57 -1.13
CA ARG A 33 -10.00 -0.78 -0.69
C ARG A 33 -8.85 -1.57 -0.07
N ALA A 34 -7.65 -1.50 -0.63
CA ALA A 34 -6.49 -2.20 -0.09
C ALA A 34 -6.06 -1.63 1.28
N LEU A 35 -6.07 -0.30 1.44
CA LEU A 35 -5.80 0.37 2.72
C LEU A 35 -6.85 0.01 3.76
N ASN A 36 -8.14 0.10 3.42
CA ASN A 36 -9.21 -0.27 4.35
C ASN A 36 -9.15 -1.75 4.75
N GLY A 37 -8.82 -2.64 3.80
CA GLY A 37 -8.59 -4.06 4.09
C GLY A 37 -7.42 -4.26 5.04
N ALA A 38 -6.27 -3.63 4.77
CA ALA A 38 -5.10 -3.71 5.63
C ALA A 38 -5.35 -3.17 7.04
N VAL A 39 -6.05 -2.04 7.17
CA VAL A 39 -6.48 -1.48 8.47
C VAL A 39 -7.37 -2.48 9.19
N HIS A 40 -8.39 -3.01 8.53
CA HIS A 40 -9.32 -3.96 9.15
C HIS A 40 -8.61 -5.23 9.64
N THR A 41 -7.77 -5.83 8.81
CA THR A 41 -6.99 -7.02 9.17
C THR A 41 -6.05 -6.72 10.34
N PHE A 42 -5.38 -5.57 10.32
CA PHE A 42 -4.50 -5.17 11.42
C PHE A 42 -5.28 -4.97 12.73
N GLU A 43 -6.41 -4.26 12.69
CA GLU A 43 -7.25 -4.02 13.88
C GLU A 43 -7.76 -5.31 14.52
N GLN A 44 -8.08 -6.34 13.72
CA GLN A 44 -8.42 -7.66 14.23
C GLN A 44 -7.25 -8.35 14.96
N ALA A 45 -6.01 -8.06 14.55
CA ALA A 45 -4.81 -8.63 15.16
C ALA A 45 -4.28 -7.84 16.37
N MET A 46 -4.58 -6.53 16.46
CA MET A 46 -3.99 -5.62 17.45
C MET A 46 -4.13 -6.09 18.90
N GLY A 47 -5.24 -6.73 19.27
CA GLY A 47 -5.46 -7.20 20.65
C GLY A 47 -4.54 -8.33 21.09
N THR A 48 -3.84 -8.97 20.15
CA THR A 48 -2.93 -10.10 20.41
C THR A 48 -1.46 -9.75 20.15
N LEU A 49 -1.19 -8.73 19.35
CA LEU A 49 0.18 -8.28 19.08
C LEU A 49 0.78 -7.64 20.34
N GLU A 50 1.97 -8.09 20.74
CA GLU A 50 2.77 -7.38 21.75
C GLU A 50 3.20 -6.00 21.22
N ALA A 51 3.48 -5.05 22.12
CA ALA A 51 3.81 -3.67 21.75
C ALA A 51 4.97 -3.55 20.74
N ALA A 52 5.90 -4.50 20.75
CA ALA A 52 6.85 -4.74 19.68
C ALA A 52 6.74 -6.20 19.23
N ALA A 53 6.26 -6.44 18.02
CA ALA A 53 6.13 -7.79 17.46
C ALA A 53 7.08 -7.94 16.28
N ILE A 54 7.97 -8.94 16.33
CA ILE A 54 8.94 -9.22 15.26
C ILE A 54 9.81 -7.98 14.94
N GLY A 55 10.14 -7.18 15.96
CA GLY A 55 10.94 -5.96 15.80
C GLY A 55 10.22 -4.79 15.12
N VAL A 56 8.89 -4.83 15.03
CA VAL A 56 8.06 -3.72 14.54
C VAL A 56 7.37 -3.04 15.73
N ASP A 57 7.53 -1.71 15.83
CA ASP A 57 6.81 -0.87 16.81
C ASP A 57 5.32 -0.79 16.42
N ILE A 58 4.45 -1.44 17.21
CA ILE A 58 3.03 -1.57 16.90
C ILE A 58 2.28 -0.23 16.94
N PRO A 59 2.48 0.65 17.96
CA PRO A 59 1.95 2.00 17.92
C PRO A 59 2.35 2.78 16.66
N ALA A 60 3.64 2.81 16.31
CA ALA A 60 4.12 3.51 15.13
C ALA A 60 3.54 2.94 13.83
N TYR A 61 3.48 1.60 13.72
CA TYR A 61 2.84 0.92 12.59
C TYR A 61 1.35 1.24 12.49
N SER A 62 0.62 1.23 13.61
CA SER A 62 -0.79 1.58 13.67
C SER A 62 -1.04 3.00 13.15
N ASP A 63 -0.26 3.98 13.64
CA ASP A 63 -0.41 5.37 13.23
C ASP A 63 0.01 5.58 11.77
N ALA A 64 1.10 4.95 11.32
CA ALA A 64 1.53 4.97 9.92
C ALA A 64 0.43 4.42 8.98
N LEU A 65 -0.18 3.29 9.35
CA LEU A 65 -1.22 2.65 8.54
C LEU A 65 -2.55 3.41 8.55
N LYS A 66 -2.99 3.91 9.71
CA LYS A 66 -4.34 4.48 9.89
C LYS A 66 -4.41 5.98 9.70
N ARG A 67 -3.35 6.69 10.10
CA ARG A 67 -3.28 8.17 10.09
C ARG A 67 -2.36 8.69 9.00
N HIS A 68 -1.61 7.81 8.35
CA HIS A 68 -0.58 8.18 7.38
C HIS A 68 0.47 9.14 7.97
N ARG A 69 0.73 9.00 9.28
CA ARG A 69 1.71 9.80 10.02
C ARG A 69 2.12 9.05 11.27
N PHE A 70 3.40 9.05 11.61
CA PHE A 70 3.91 8.37 12.80
C PHE A 70 5.19 9.02 13.31
N TYR A 71 5.52 8.82 14.58
CA TYR A 71 6.83 9.17 15.11
C TYR A 71 7.82 8.03 14.86
N SER A 72 8.93 8.33 14.19
CA SER A 72 10.00 7.37 13.92
C SER A 72 11.12 7.52 14.94
N SER A 73 11.28 6.53 15.81
CA SER A 73 12.42 6.46 16.74
C SER A 73 13.77 6.37 16.02
N ARG A 74 13.79 5.82 14.80
CA ARG A 74 15.00 5.73 13.96
C ARG A 74 15.52 7.10 13.51
N TRP A 75 14.60 8.03 13.22
CA TRP A 75 14.94 9.35 12.70
C TRP A 75 14.68 10.48 13.70
N ASP A 76 14.21 10.12 14.91
CA ASP A 76 13.84 11.04 15.98
C ASP A 76 12.93 12.19 15.52
N MET A 77 11.95 11.85 14.68
CA MET A 77 11.04 12.84 14.10
C MET A 77 9.71 12.21 13.70
N GLU A 78 8.71 13.06 13.54
CA GLU A 78 7.45 12.67 12.95
C GLU A 78 7.55 12.67 11.41
N LEU A 79 6.98 11.63 10.79
CA LEU A 79 7.03 11.40 9.36
C LEU A 79 5.62 11.20 8.81
N ASP A 80 5.33 11.85 7.68
CA ASP A 80 4.13 11.58 6.88
C ASP A 80 4.35 10.38 5.95
N VAL A 81 3.29 9.61 5.71
CA VAL A 81 3.28 8.46 4.81
C VAL A 81 2.49 8.82 3.55
N ASN A 82 3.17 8.89 2.42
CA ASN A 82 2.58 9.30 1.15
C ASN A 82 2.47 8.12 0.19
N PHE A 83 1.31 7.93 -0.43
CA PHE A 83 1.13 6.93 -1.49
C PHE A 83 1.20 7.60 -2.85
N ALA A 84 2.07 7.11 -3.72
CA ALA A 84 2.25 7.65 -5.07
C ALA A 84 2.18 6.54 -6.12
N ILE A 85 1.32 6.73 -7.13
CA ILE A 85 1.20 5.80 -8.26
C ILE A 85 2.29 6.12 -9.28
N ARG A 86 3.04 5.09 -9.70
CA ARG A 86 4.11 5.23 -10.69
C ARG A 86 3.74 4.69 -12.06
N SER A 87 4.34 5.30 -13.08
CA SER A 87 4.29 4.79 -14.44
C SER A 87 5.15 3.52 -14.56
N ALA A 88 4.90 2.73 -15.61
CA ALA A 88 5.65 1.51 -15.90
C ALA A 88 7.13 1.75 -16.27
N GLU A 89 7.51 3.01 -16.53
CA GLU A 89 8.88 3.40 -16.92
C GLU A 89 9.86 3.44 -15.73
N ASP A 90 9.36 3.33 -14.50
CA ASP A 90 10.22 3.15 -13.34
C ASP A 90 10.79 1.73 -13.30
N GLN A 91 12.11 1.59 -13.45
CA GLN A 91 12.80 0.28 -13.47
C GLN A 91 12.52 -0.57 -12.23
N ARG A 92 12.22 0.02 -11.07
CA ARG A 92 11.85 -0.74 -9.87
C ARG A 92 10.49 -1.43 -10.05
N CYS A 93 9.58 -0.80 -10.79
CA CYS A 93 8.26 -1.35 -11.09
C CYS A 93 8.25 -2.52 -12.07
N GLU A 94 9.38 -2.82 -12.73
CA GLU A 94 9.54 -4.08 -13.44
C GLU A 94 9.52 -5.28 -12.49
N ARG A 95 10.02 -5.09 -11.27
CA ARG A 95 10.26 -6.17 -10.31
C ARG A 95 9.22 -6.23 -9.19
N PHE A 96 8.73 -5.07 -8.75
CA PHE A 96 7.92 -4.97 -7.54
C PHE A 96 6.48 -4.51 -7.81
N ALA A 97 5.57 -4.87 -6.89
CA ALA A 97 4.22 -4.33 -6.88
C ALA A 97 4.16 -2.98 -6.15
N ALA A 98 4.99 -2.80 -5.13
CA ALA A 98 5.24 -1.53 -4.48
C ALA A 98 6.68 -1.49 -3.94
N TYR A 99 7.13 -0.32 -3.50
CA TYR A 99 8.38 -0.18 -2.74
C TYR A 99 8.37 1.13 -1.95
N VAL A 100 9.14 1.18 -0.86
CA VAL A 100 9.31 2.39 -0.04
C VAL A 100 10.50 3.23 -0.48
N MET A 101 10.31 4.56 -0.52
CA MET A 101 11.37 5.56 -0.65
C MET A 101 11.31 6.56 0.50
N PRO A 102 12.25 6.49 1.47
CA PRO A 102 12.39 7.53 2.48
C PRO A 102 12.74 8.88 1.85
N ALA A 103 12.06 9.93 2.28
CA ALA A 103 12.35 11.33 1.94
C ALA A 103 12.46 12.14 3.23
N ILE A 104 13.35 11.69 4.12
CA ILE A 104 13.44 12.12 5.52
C ILE A 104 13.67 13.63 5.65
N ASP A 105 14.48 14.23 4.76
CA ASP A 105 14.72 15.68 4.74
C ASP A 105 13.43 16.51 4.52
N SER A 106 12.41 15.90 3.91
CA SER A 106 11.09 16.51 3.71
C SER A 106 10.04 16.06 4.75
N GLY A 107 10.45 15.30 5.77
CA GLY A 107 9.57 14.78 6.81
C GLY A 107 8.61 13.70 6.32
N ALA A 108 9.00 12.92 5.30
CA ALA A 108 8.09 11.96 4.67
C ALA A 108 8.75 10.62 4.31
N VAL A 109 7.90 9.61 4.16
CA VAL A 109 8.22 8.32 3.56
C VAL A 109 7.19 8.02 2.48
N ASN A 110 7.64 7.68 1.28
CA ASN A 110 6.76 7.45 0.14
C ASN A 110 6.62 5.96 -0.15
N VAL A 111 5.38 5.46 -0.15
CA VAL A 111 5.02 4.13 -0.66
C VAL A 111 4.68 4.27 -2.13
N MET A 112 5.57 3.76 -2.98
CA MET A 112 5.44 3.84 -4.43
C MET A 112 4.67 2.64 -4.94
N LEU A 113 3.52 2.86 -5.59
CA LEU A 113 2.66 1.80 -6.11
C LEU A 113 2.90 1.62 -7.61
N CYS A 114 3.32 0.41 -7.99
CA CYS A 114 3.64 0.06 -9.37
C CYS A 114 2.41 -0.48 -10.12
N PRO A 115 2.42 -0.51 -11.47
CA PRO A 115 1.29 -1.02 -12.26
C PRO A 115 0.83 -2.43 -11.86
N LYS A 116 1.76 -3.30 -11.45
CA LYS A 116 1.46 -4.66 -10.97
C LYS A 116 0.51 -4.68 -9.77
N PHE A 117 0.57 -3.68 -8.88
CA PHE A 117 -0.37 -3.52 -7.76
C PHE A 117 -1.81 -3.38 -8.26
N PHE A 118 -2.04 -2.78 -9.43
CA PHE A 118 -3.39 -2.52 -9.95
C PHE A 118 -3.94 -3.64 -10.83
N SER A 119 -3.21 -4.75 -11.01
CA SER A 119 -3.63 -5.89 -11.84
C SER A 119 -4.96 -6.51 -11.36
N ALA A 120 -5.83 -6.92 -12.29
CA ALA A 120 -7.10 -7.57 -11.95
C ALA A 120 -6.89 -8.85 -11.12
N GLY A 121 -7.80 -9.13 -10.19
CA GLY A 121 -7.78 -10.36 -9.37
C GLY A 121 -6.76 -10.37 -8.22
N ALA A 122 -6.01 -9.28 -8.01
CA ALA A 122 -4.94 -9.21 -7.01
C ALA A 122 -5.39 -8.66 -5.63
N ASP A 123 -6.69 -8.72 -5.28
CA ASP A 123 -7.21 -8.00 -4.10
C ASP A 123 -6.50 -8.41 -2.79
N ALA A 124 -6.40 -9.72 -2.52
CA ALA A 124 -5.72 -10.21 -1.32
C ALA A 124 -4.19 -9.95 -1.34
N LEU A 125 -3.60 -9.89 -2.53
CA LEU A 125 -2.19 -9.55 -2.71
C LEU A 125 -1.93 -8.05 -2.49
N ARG A 126 -2.89 -7.17 -2.81
CA ARG A 126 -2.79 -5.73 -2.52
C ARG A 126 -2.78 -5.46 -1.02
N GLU A 127 -3.70 -6.08 -0.27
CA GLU A 127 -3.70 -5.98 1.20
C GLU A 127 -2.37 -6.44 1.78
N THR A 128 -1.90 -7.61 1.35
CA THR A 128 -0.59 -8.16 1.77
C THR A 128 0.55 -7.19 1.44
N THR A 129 0.51 -6.56 0.27
CA THR A 129 1.52 -5.58 -0.14
C THR A 129 1.47 -4.34 0.75
N ILE A 130 0.29 -3.80 1.06
CA ILE A 130 0.16 -2.65 1.96
C ILE A 130 0.71 -2.97 3.35
N LEU A 131 0.32 -4.12 3.94
CA LEU A 131 0.83 -4.54 5.24
C LEU A 131 2.36 -4.68 5.22
N HIS A 132 2.90 -5.31 4.18
CA HIS A 132 4.33 -5.52 4.00
C HIS A 132 5.12 -4.21 3.86
N GLU A 133 4.71 -3.33 2.94
CA GLU A 133 5.41 -2.05 2.74
C GLU A 133 5.32 -1.16 3.98
N MET A 134 4.25 -1.26 4.78
CA MET A 134 4.13 -0.49 6.01
C MET A 134 5.15 -0.93 7.07
N VAL A 135 5.59 -2.18 7.05
CA VAL A 135 6.75 -2.61 7.86
C VAL A 135 8.01 -1.90 7.37
N HIS A 136 8.20 -1.74 6.06
CA HIS A 136 9.34 -1.01 5.53
C HIS A 136 9.32 0.49 5.87
N VAL A 137 8.13 1.09 5.97
CA VAL A 137 7.95 2.47 6.44
C VAL A 137 8.46 2.62 7.87
N VAL A 138 8.13 1.68 8.76
CA VAL A 138 8.36 1.83 10.22
C VAL A 138 9.67 1.18 10.70
N ALA A 139 9.96 -0.05 10.27
CA ALA A 139 11.03 -0.88 10.81
C ALA A 139 12.29 -0.96 9.93
N GLY A 140 12.19 -0.61 8.64
CA GLY A 140 13.32 -0.61 7.70
C GLY A 140 13.28 -1.75 6.68
N THR A 141 14.39 -2.07 6.03
CA THR A 141 14.41 -2.77 4.73
C THR A 141 14.52 -4.30 4.81
N ASP A 142 14.26 -4.94 5.95
CA ASP A 142 14.36 -6.40 6.05
C ASP A 142 13.09 -7.07 5.49
N GLU A 143 13.26 -7.71 4.33
CA GLU A 143 12.18 -8.38 3.59
C GLU A 143 11.54 -9.55 4.35
N CYS A 144 12.35 -10.26 5.14
CA CYS A 144 11.90 -11.43 5.89
C CYS A 144 11.15 -11.00 7.15
N GLN A 145 11.59 -9.92 7.81
CA GLN A 145 10.86 -9.27 8.88
C GLN A 145 9.49 -8.79 8.39
N ALA A 146 9.47 -8.04 7.28
CA ALA A 146 8.26 -7.47 6.72
C ALA A 146 7.24 -8.55 6.34
N MET A 147 7.71 -9.63 5.71
CA MET A 147 6.81 -10.74 5.35
C MET A 147 6.37 -11.57 6.56
N ALA A 148 7.24 -11.84 7.52
CA ALA A 148 6.88 -12.57 8.74
C ALA A 148 5.83 -11.82 9.57
N PHE A 149 6.03 -10.51 9.76
CA PHE A 149 5.06 -9.64 10.43
C PHE A 149 3.72 -9.62 9.69
N THR A 150 3.75 -9.43 8.37
CA THR A 150 2.53 -9.44 7.54
C THR A 150 1.76 -10.76 7.68
N ALA A 151 2.45 -11.89 7.60
CA ALA A 151 1.85 -13.20 7.77
C ALA A 151 1.27 -13.40 9.18
N GLN A 152 1.98 -12.95 10.22
CA GLN A 152 1.53 -13.00 11.61
C GLN A 152 0.23 -12.19 11.82
N VAL A 153 0.18 -10.96 11.30
CA VAL A 153 -1.02 -10.11 11.36
C VAL A 153 -2.22 -10.80 10.70
N GLN A 154 -2.04 -11.32 9.48
CA GLN A 154 -3.11 -12.03 8.76
C GLN A 154 -3.57 -13.30 9.48
N PHE A 155 -2.61 -14.06 10.03
CA PHE A 155 -2.89 -15.30 10.75
C PHE A 155 -3.67 -15.06 12.04
N ILE A 156 -3.29 -14.05 12.84
CA ILE A 156 -4.06 -13.68 14.03
C ILE A 156 -5.48 -13.25 13.65
N ALA A 157 -5.60 -12.41 12.60
CA ALA A 157 -6.89 -11.86 12.19
C ALA A 157 -7.88 -12.91 11.66
N SER A 158 -7.38 -13.94 10.95
CA SER A 158 -8.25 -14.83 10.15
C SER A 158 -7.92 -16.32 10.24
N GLY A 159 -6.89 -16.72 10.99
CA GLY A 159 -6.39 -18.10 11.06
C GLY A 159 -5.63 -18.55 9.81
N ARG A 160 -5.38 -17.65 8.86
CA ARG A 160 -4.65 -17.93 7.61
C ARG A 160 -3.91 -16.69 7.12
N PHE A 161 -2.89 -16.87 6.30
CA PHE A 161 -2.17 -15.80 5.62
C PHE A 161 -2.02 -16.10 4.12
N GLN A 162 -1.69 -15.09 3.31
CA GLN A 162 -1.48 -15.31 1.88
C GLN A 162 -0.32 -16.28 1.62
N ALA A 163 -0.45 -17.11 0.58
CA ALA A 163 0.60 -18.06 0.22
C ALA A 163 1.84 -17.31 -0.30
N VAL A 164 2.88 -17.22 0.53
CA VAL A 164 4.10 -16.45 0.27
C VAL A 164 5.35 -17.32 0.12
N ALA A 165 5.20 -18.64 -0.06
CA ALA A 165 6.34 -19.56 -0.16
C ALA A 165 7.38 -19.15 -1.22
N HIS A 166 6.93 -18.78 -2.42
CA HIS A 166 7.83 -18.31 -3.48
C HIS A 166 8.59 -17.03 -3.08
N TYR A 167 7.91 -16.09 -2.40
CA TYR A 167 8.53 -14.87 -1.88
C TYR A 167 9.57 -15.19 -0.82
N TRP A 168 9.20 -16.04 0.12
CA TRP A 168 10.01 -16.48 1.26
C TRP A 168 11.31 -17.15 0.78
N ASP A 169 11.20 -18.05 -0.20
CA ASP A 169 12.34 -18.75 -0.79
C ASP A 169 13.25 -17.80 -1.58
N LYS A 170 12.66 -16.92 -2.40
CA LYS A 170 13.41 -15.96 -3.22
C LYS A 170 14.26 -15.02 -2.36
N ASN A 171 13.74 -14.61 -1.20
CA ASN A 171 14.45 -13.77 -0.22
C ASN A 171 15.29 -14.58 0.78
N ARG A 172 15.36 -15.92 0.63
CA ARG A 172 16.13 -16.83 1.49
C ARG A 172 15.76 -16.73 2.97
N CYS A 173 14.49 -16.46 3.26
CA CYS A 173 14.03 -16.19 4.62
C CYS A 173 14.08 -17.41 5.54
N ALA A 174 14.15 -18.63 5.00
CA ALA A 174 14.43 -19.85 5.76
C ALA A 174 15.79 -19.85 6.49
N ARG A 175 16.70 -18.92 6.13
CA ARG A 175 18.00 -18.73 6.81
C ARG A 175 18.04 -17.47 7.68
N SER A 176 16.93 -16.75 7.78
CA SER A 176 16.81 -15.54 8.61
C SER A 176 16.43 -15.91 10.05
N ALA A 177 16.39 -14.91 10.93
CA ALA A 177 15.87 -15.07 12.29
C ALA A 177 14.33 -15.10 12.37
N PHE A 178 13.65 -14.89 11.25
CA PHE A 178 12.19 -14.76 11.19
C PHE A 178 11.54 -16.05 10.69
N SER A 179 10.31 -16.31 11.15
CA SER A 179 9.51 -17.48 10.79
C SER A 179 8.10 -17.08 10.40
N LEU A 180 7.48 -17.87 9.51
CA LEU A 180 6.05 -17.75 9.22
C LEU A 180 5.24 -18.40 10.37
N PRO A 181 4.01 -17.92 10.64
CA PRO A 181 3.12 -18.56 11.59
C PRO A 181 2.68 -19.96 11.11
N HIS A 182 2.32 -20.83 12.06
CA HIS A 182 1.89 -22.21 11.85
C HIS A 182 0.46 -22.43 12.34
#